data_AF-A0A7K4QS93-F1
#
_entry.id   AF-A0A7K4QS93-F1
#
_cell.length_a   1.000
_cell.length_b   1.000
_cell.length_c   1.000
_cell.angle_alpha   90.00
_cell.angle_beta   90.00
_cell.angle_gamma   90.00
#
_symmetry.space_group_name_H-M   'P 1'
#
loop_
_entity.id
_entity.type
_entity.pdbx_description
1 polymer ?
#
loop_
_entity_poly.entity_id
_entity_poly.type
_entity_poly.pdbx_seq_one_letter_code
_entity_poly.pdbx_strand_id
1 'polypeptide(L)'
;MPLPCRGWTLALLTLLVGFLIFADISEIEEESGSSGGRGTIRSAVNSLHSKSNRAEVVINDSSSPAVVDRSNESIKHNIKPASSKWRHNQTLSLKIRKQILKFLDAEKDISVLKGTLKPGDIIHYVFDRDSTMNVSQNLYELLPRTSPLKGKQFPTCAIVGNSGVLLSSGCGPEIDAHSFVIRCNLAPVQEYSQDVGMKTDLVTMNPSVIQRAFEDLVNETWREKLLQRLHSLNGSILWIPAFMAKGGKERVEWVNELILKHHINVRTAYPSLRLLHAVRGYWLTNKVHIKRPTTGLLMYTLATRFCNQIYLYGFWPFPLDQNQNPVKYHYYDSLKYGYTSQASPHTMPLEFKALKTLHQQGALKLTVGECDGAT
;
A
#
# COMPACT_ATOMS: atom_id res chain seq x y z
N MET A 1 18.55 54.00 -18.93
CA MET A 1 19.39 52.81 -18.63
C MET A 1 19.03 52.31 -17.23
N PRO A 2 18.45 51.11 -17.09
CA PRO A 2 18.06 50.54 -15.80
C PRO A 2 19.16 49.63 -15.22
N LEU A 3 19.37 49.75 -13.91
CA LEU A 3 20.13 48.79 -13.09
C LEU A 3 19.27 47.54 -12.78
N PRO A 4 19.88 46.36 -12.53
CA PRO A 4 19.21 45.08 -12.79
C PRO A 4 18.42 44.56 -11.58
N CYS A 5 17.09 44.47 -11.72
CA CYS A 5 16.17 43.79 -10.80
C CYS A 5 16.33 42.24 -10.74
N ARG A 6 17.44 41.67 -11.23
CA ARG A 6 17.62 40.21 -11.35
C ARG A 6 18.28 39.54 -10.15
N GLY A 7 18.97 40.30 -9.28
CA GLY A 7 19.66 39.74 -8.10
C GLY A 7 18.73 39.46 -6.92
N TRP A 8 17.74 40.33 -6.70
CA TRP A 8 16.85 40.26 -5.53
C TRP A 8 15.83 39.13 -5.63
N THR A 9 15.36 38.80 -6.85
CA THR A 9 14.44 37.69 -7.08
C THR A 9 15.10 36.34 -6.86
N LEU A 10 16.39 36.19 -7.19
CA LEU A 10 17.13 34.95 -6.94
C LEU A 10 17.40 34.76 -5.44
N ALA A 11 17.77 35.84 -4.74
CA ALA A 11 18.03 35.81 -3.31
C ALA A 11 16.78 35.46 -2.48
N LEU A 12 15.61 36.01 -2.87
CA LEU A 12 14.33 35.65 -2.24
C LEU A 12 13.93 34.20 -2.50
N LEU A 13 14.16 33.69 -3.71
CA LEU A 13 13.89 32.29 -4.07
C LEU A 13 14.80 31.32 -3.31
N THR A 14 16.09 31.65 -3.13
CA THR A 14 17.01 30.83 -2.32
C THR A 14 16.67 30.86 -0.83
N LEU A 15 16.20 32.01 -0.30
CA LEU A 15 15.74 32.11 1.09
C LEU A 15 14.44 31.34 1.30
N LEU A 16 13.47 31.42 0.39
CA LEU A 16 12.22 30.64 0.45
C LEU A 16 12.47 29.13 0.34
N VAL A 17 13.37 28.70 -0.54
CA VAL A 17 13.78 27.29 -0.63
C VAL A 17 14.53 26.86 0.63
N GLY A 18 15.39 27.71 1.20
CA GLY A 18 16.06 27.48 2.48
C GLY A 18 15.06 27.32 3.64
N PHE A 19 14.08 28.22 3.76
CA PHE A 19 13.04 28.15 4.80
C PHE A 19 12.15 26.90 4.64
N LEU A 20 11.82 26.49 3.42
CA LEU A 20 11.06 25.26 3.17
C LEU A 20 11.87 23.99 3.53
N ILE A 21 13.19 24.00 3.30
CA ILE A 21 14.08 22.89 3.69
C ILE A 21 14.26 22.84 5.21
N PHE A 22 14.44 23.99 5.88
CA PHE A 22 14.57 24.03 7.34
C PHE A 22 13.27 23.66 8.07
N ALA A 23 12.10 24.04 7.53
CA ALA A 23 10.81 23.62 8.07
C ALA A 23 10.57 22.10 7.94
N ASP A 24 10.99 21.49 6.82
CA ASP A 24 10.97 20.03 6.61
C ASP A 24 11.95 19.29 7.57
N ILE A 25 13.05 19.92 8.00
CA ILE A 25 14.02 19.33 8.94
C ILE A 25 13.55 19.43 10.39
N SER A 26 12.95 20.55 10.81
CA SER A 26 12.44 20.71 12.18
C SER A 26 11.27 19.77 12.50
N GLU A 27 10.46 19.39 11.51
CA GLU A 27 9.38 18.41 11.69
C GLU A 27 9.89 16.97 11.83
N ILE A 28 11.13 16.68 11.39
CA ILE A 28 11.77 15.36 11.50
C ILE A 28 12.43 15.18 12.88
N GLU A 29 12.93 16.26 13.50
CA GLU A 29 13.60 16.19 14.80
C GLU A 29 12.61 15.94 15.96
N GLU A 30 11.37 16.42 15.88
CA GLU A 30 10.35 16.17 16.92
C GLU A 30 9.88 14.71 17.00
N GLU A 31 9.97 13.91 15.92
CA GLU A 31 9.63 12.48 15.94
C GLU A 31 10.76 11.58 16.48
N SER A 32 11.97 12.11 16.69
CA SER A 32 13.13 11.35 17.18
C SER A 32 13.41 11.48 18.69
N GLY A 33 12.67 12.37 19.38
CA GLY A 33 12.96 12.75 20.77
C GLY A 33 12.10 12.11 21.87
N SER A 34 11.11 11.26 21.57
CA SER A 34 10.23 10.69 22.61
C SER A 34 10.22 9.17 22.62
N SER A 35 11.32 8.57 23.06
CA SER A 35 11.32 7.21 23.60
C SER A 35 12.22 7.13 24.82
N GLY A 36 11.70 7.56 25.96
CA GLY A 36 12.34 7.39 27.27
C GLY A 36 11.33 7.67 28.38
N GLY A 37 10.79 6.61 29.00
CA GLY A 37 9.87 6.79 30.13
C GLY A 37 9.10 5.53 30.53
N ARG A 38 9.75 4.69 31.33
CA ARG A 38 9.15 3.59 32.09
C ARG A 38 8.22 4.19 33.16
N GLY A 39 6.95 3.79 33.21
CA GLY A 39 6.02 4.24 34.24
C GLY A 39 4.76 3.38 34.32
N THR A 40 4.79 2.40 35.21
CA THR A 40 3.62 1.72 35.80
C THR A 40 2.58 2.72 36.29
N ILE A 41 1.28 2.48 36.06
CA ILE A 41 0.20 2.76 37.04
C ILE A 41 -1.03 1.87 36.76
N ARG A 42 -1.55 1.36 37.87
CA ARG A 42 -2.68 0.44 38.06
C ARG A 42 -4.04 1.07 37.72
N SER A 43 -4.96 0.16 37.37
CA SER A 43 -6.40 0.11 37.65
C SER A 43 -7.00 1.20 38.57
N ALA A 44 -8.09 1.83 38.11
CA ALA A 44 -9.23 2.18 38.97
C ALA A 44 -10.53 2.26 38.16
N VAL A 45 -11.45 1.35 38.49
CA VAL A 45 -12.87 1.39 38.17
C VAL A 45 -13.59 2.11 39.32
N ASN A 46 -14.39 3.14 39.04
CA ASN A 46 -15.76 3.36 39.56
C ASN A 46 -16.29 4.79 39.32
N SER A 47 -17.46 4.84 38.67
CA SER A 47 -18.68 5.60 38.97
C SER A 47 -18.60 7.01 39.60
N LEU A 48 -19.27 7.99 38.96
CA LEU A 48 -20.45 8.66 39.54
C LEU A 48 -21.11 9.68 38.58
N HIS A 49 -22.44 9.65 38.59
CA HIS A 49 -23.42 10.54 37.98
C HIS A 49 -23.17 12.05 38.16
N SER A 50 -23.56 12.90 37.20
CA SER A 50 -24.91 13.50 37.15
C SER A 50 -25.06 14.63 36.11
N LYS A 51 -26.33 14.86 35.74
CA LYS A 51 -26.98 16.11 35.30
C LYS A 51 -27.02 16.47 33.80
N SER A 52 -28.16 16.06 33.24
CA SER A 52 -29.04 16.75 32.28
C SER A 52 -29.02 18.28 32.34
N ASN A 53 -29.15 18.92 31.18
CA ASN A 53 -30.08 20.03 30.98
C ASN A 53 -30.63 20.04 29.54
N ARG A 54 -31.96 20.14 29.46
CA ARG A 54 -32.85 20.24 28.30
C ARG A 54 -33.10 21.72 28.00
N ALA A 55 -33.23 22.08 26.73
CA ALA A 55 -33.91 23.30 26.30
C ALA A 55 -34.89 22.94 25.18
N GLU A 56 -36.18 23.13 25.45
CA GLU A 56 -37.29 23.09 24.49
C GLU A 56 -37.50 24.48 23.86
N VAL A 57 -37.89 24.51 22.60
CA VAL A 57 -38.74 25.57 22.04
C VAL A 57 -39.82 24.91 21.17
N VAL A 58 -41.06 25.17 21.54
CA VAL A 58 -42.34 24.81 20.88
C VAL A 58 -42.85 26.05 20.14
N ILE A 59 -43.45 25.93 18.95
CA ILE A 59 -44.70 26.61 18.52
C ILE A 59 -45.37 25.80 17.37
N ASN A 60 -46.67 25.50 17.55
CA ASN A 60 -47.65 24.97 16.57
C ASN A 60 -48.21 26.10 15.67
N ASP A 61 -48.67 25.83 14.44
CA ASP A 61 -50.10 25.52 14.15
C ASP A 61 -50.48 25.60 12.65
N SER A 62 -51.30 24.62 12.25
CA SER A 62 -52.44 24.60 11.30
C SER A 62 -52.43 25.22 9.88
N SER A 63 -53.09 24.45 8.98
CA SER A 63 -54.00 24.82 7.87
C SER A 63 -53.55 24.55 6.41
N SER A 64 -54.40 23.78 5.72
CA SER A 64 -54.57 23.64 4.26
C SER A 64 -55.93 24.30 3.91
N PRO A 65 -56.28 24.69 2.65
CA PRO A 65 -56.42 23.78 1.48
C PRO A 65 -56.26 24.40 0.06
N ALA A 66 -56.21 23.55 -1.00
CA ALA A 66 -57.10 23.57 -2.18
C ALA A 66 -56.48 23.02 -3.50
N VAL A 67 -57.03 21.88 -3.94
CA VAL A 67 -57.55 21.49 -5.29
C VAL A 67 -56.86 22.02 -6.57
N VAL A 68 -56.44 21.15 -7.50
CA VAL A 68 -57.03 20.90 -8.86
C VAL A 68 -56.33 19.70 -9.54
N ASP A 69 -57.19 18.87 -10.13
CA ASP A 69 -57.04 17.64 -10.90
C ASP A 69 -56.40 17.81 -12.30
N ARG A 70 -55.61 16.82 -12.77
CA ARG A 70 -55.72 16.21 -14.11
C ARG A 70 -54.68 15.12 -14.38
N SER A 71 -55.18 13.96 -14.76
CA SER A 71 -54.50 12.81 -15.36
C SER A 71 -53.80 13.13 -16.70
N ASN A 72 -52.61 12.57 -16.93
CA ASN A 72 -52.32 11.74 -18.13
C ASN A 72 -50.91 11.11 -18.11
N GLU A 73 -50.91 9.78 -18.27
CA GLU A 73 -50.03 8.96 -19.12
C GLU A 73 -48.49 9.00 -18.96
N SER A 74 -48.02 8.01 -18.20
CA SER A 74 -47.04 6.99 -18.62
C SER A 74 -46.01 7.34 -19.71
N ILE A 75 -44.79 7.69 -19.31
CA ILE A 75 -43.54 7.05 -19.80
C ILE A 75 -42.54 6.99 -18.64
N LYS A 76 -42.62 5.96 -17.80
CA LYS A 76 -41.48 5.60 -16.93
C LYS A 76 -40.47 4.88 -17.81
N HIS A 77 -39.49 5.62 -18.35
CA HIS A 77 -38.23 5.03 -18.79
C HIS A 77 -37.51 4.46 -17.56
N ASN A 78 -37.91 3.25 -17.16
CA ASN A 78 -37.09 2.38 -16.31
C ASN A 78 -35.93 1.84 -17.17
N ILE A 79 -35.03 2.72 -17.59
CA ILE A 79 -33.69 2.31 -17.98
C ILE A 79 -32.94 2.19 -16.66
N LYS A 80 -33.05 1.03 -16.02
CA LYS A 80 -31.98 0.59 -15.12
C LYS A 80 -30.71 0.64 -15.98
N PRO A 81 -29.66 1.39 -15.59
CA PRO A 81 -28.39 1.24 -16.30
C PRO A 81 -28.01 -0.22 -16.10
N ALA A 82 -27.97 -0.98 -17.20
CA ALA A 82 -27.30 -2.26 -17.18
C ALA A 82 -25.89 -1.94 -16.68
N SER A 83 -25.56 -2.38 -15.46
CA SER A 83 -24.20 -2.33 -14.93
C SER A 83 -23.32 -2.97 -15.98
N SER A 84 -22.60 -2.16 -16.76
CA SER A 84 -21.83 -2.66 -17.87
C SER A 84 -20.71 -3.49 -17.28
N LYS A 85 -20.81 -4.82 -17.40
CA LYS A 85 -19.78 -5.76 -16.97
C LYS A 85 -18.41 -5.25 -17.46
N TRP A 86 -17.46 -5.11 -16.55
CA TRP A 86 -16.12 -4.61 -16.86
C TRP A 86 -15.50 -5.38 -18.03
N ARG A 87 -14.80 -4.68 -18.93
CA ARG A 87 -14.11 -5.27 -20.09
C ARG A 87 -12.67 -4.79 -20.15
N HIS A 88 -11.76 -5.71 -20.47
CA HIS A 88 -10.34 -5.40 -20.60
C HIS A 88 -10.07 -4.58 -21.86
N ASN A 89 -9.38 -3.45 -21.70
CA ASN A 89 -8.87 -2.62 -22.78
C ASN A 89 -7.39 -2.93 -22.99
N GLN A 90 -7.11 -3.97 -23.77
CA GLN A 90 -5.75 -4.45 -24.02
C GLN A 90 -4.85 -3.38 -24.64
N THR A 91 -5.37 -2.56 -25.55
CA THR A 91 -4.63 -1.46 -26.19
C THR A 91 -4.14 -0.45 -25.16
N LEU A 92 -5.00 -0.07 -24.21
CA LEU A 92 -4.62 0.84 -23.14
C LEU A 92 -3.59 0.21 -22.19
N SER A 93 -3.77 -1.05 -21.77
CA SER A 93 -2.80 -1.74 -20.93
C SER A 93 -1.41 -1.82 -21.60
N LEU A 94 -1.35 -2.07 -22.91
CA LEU A 94 -0.10 -2.08 -23.68
C LEU A 94 0.55 -0.68 -23.75
N LYS A 95 -0.27 0.37 -23.92
CA LYS A 95 0.22 1.76 -23.89
C LYS A 95 0.83 2.11 -22.53
N ILE A 96 0.15 1.78 -21.43
CA ILE A 96 0.63 1.98 -20.06
C ILE A 96 1.94 1.23 -19.84
N ARG A 97 2.00 -0.04 -20.24
CA ARG A 97 3.21 -0.86 -20.16
C ARG A 97 4.40 -0.22 -20.88
N LYS A 98 4.19 0.30 -22.09
CA LYS A 98 5.22 1.02 -22.87
C LYS A 98 5.66 2.32 -22.20
N GLN A 99 4.74 3.04 -21.55
CA GLN A 99 5.08 4.27 -20.81
C GLN A 99 5.89 3.96 -19.55
N ILE A 100 5.49 2.95 -18.76
CA ILE A 100 6.19 2.53 -17.53
C ILE A 100 7.61 2.04 -17.83
N LEU A 101 7.82 1.36 -18.97
CA LEU A 101 9.15 0.91 -19.40
C LEU A 101 10.18 2.06 -19.53
N LYS A 102 9.74 3.30 -19.74
CA LYS A 102 10.64 4.47 -19.77
C LYS A 102 11.20 4.84 -18.39
N PHE A 103 10.58 4.36 -17.32
CA PHE A 103 10.94 4.68 -15.93
C PHE A 103 11.63 3.49 -15.25
N LEU A 104 11.09 2.28 -15.43
CA LEU A 104 11.58 1.07 -14.76
C LEU A 104 11.66 -0.13 -15.70
N ASP A 105 12.57 -1.04 -15.36
CA ASP A 105 12.73 -2.35 -15.96
C ASP A 105 12.49 -3.39 -14.87
N ALA A 106 11.34 -4.06 -14.90
CA ALA A 106 10.93 -4.95 -13.82
C ALA A 106 11.90 -6.12 -13.60
N GLU A 107 12.60 -6.60 -14.64
CA GLU A 107 13.59 -7.66 -14.48
C GLU A 107 14.81 -7.16 -13.71
N LYS A 108 15.23 -5.90 -13.92
CA LYS A 108 16.39 -5.31 -13.24
C LYS A 108 16.06 -4.70 -11.88
N ASP A 109 14.85 -4.17 -11.73
CA ASP A 109 14.46 -3.39 -10.56
C ASP A 109 13.79 -4.23 -9.46
N ILE A 110 13.31 -5.43 -9.78
CA ILE A 110 12.73 -6.35 -8.78
C ILE A 110 13.75 -6.72 -7.70
N SER A 111 15.03 -6.88 -8.07
CA SER A 111 16.09 -7.18 -7.11
C SER A 111 17.47 -6.72 -7.59
N VAL A 112 18.27 -6.19 -6.67
CA VAL A 112 19.73 -6.16 -6.79
C VAL A 112 20.24 -7.61 -6.88
N LEU A 113 21.30 -7.82 -7.66
CA LEU A 113 21.89 -9.15 -7.89
C LEU A 113 23.20 -9.32 -7.12
N LYS A 114 23.55 -10.57 -6.80
CA LYS A 114 24.74 -10.92 -6.01
C LYS A 114 26.07 -10.43 -6.59
N GLY A 115 26.16 -10.16 -7.89
CA GLY A 115 27.36 -9.59 -8.52
C GLY A 115 27.46 -8.06 -8.42
N THR A 116 26.40 -7.38 -7.97
CA THR A 116 26.33 -5.91 -7.94
C THR A 116 26.81 -5.34 -6.60
N LEU A 117 26.70 -6.10 -5.51
CA LEU A 117 27.08 -5.70 -4.16
C LEU A 117 27.95 -6.77 -3.51
N LYS A 118 28.78 -6.36 -2.56
CA LYS A 118 29.64 -7.22 -1.73
C LYS A 118 29.43 -6.91 -0.24
N PRO A 119 29.70 -7.87 0.66
CA PRO A 119 29.72 -7.60 2.09
C PRO A 119 30.64 -6.41 2.42
N GLY A 120 30.14 -5.48 3.23
CA GLY A 120 30.85 -4.25 3.58
C GLY A 120 30.60 -3.05 2.67
N ASP A 121 30.02 -3.24 1.47
CA ASP A 121 29.64 -2.11 0.61
C ASP A 121 28.68 -1.16 1.34
N ILE A 122 28.89 0.15 1.17
CA ILE A 122 28.09 1.19 1.82
C ILE A 122 26.92 1.58 0.92
N ILE A 123 25.71 1.53 1.47
CA ILE A 123 24.47 1.92 0.81
C ILE A 123 23.82 3.07 1.58
N HIS A 124 23.48 4.15 0.87
CA HIS A 124 22.65 5.23 1.41
C HIS A 124 21.18 4.83 1.39
N TYR A 125 20.45 5.12 2.46
CA TYR A 125 19.01 4.84 2.47
C TYR A 125 18.26 5.75 1.49
N VAL A 126 17.18 5.20 0.90
CA VAL A 126 16.39 5.92 -0.10
C VAL A 126 15.66 7.12 0.50
N PHE A 127 15.18 7.02 1.74
CA PHE A 127 14.43 8.08 2.44
C PHE A 127 15.27 8.99 3.33
N ASP A 128 16.48 8.55 3.69
CA ASP A 128 17.40 9.28 4.55
C ASP A 128 18.80 9.12 3.94
N ARG A 129 19.18 10.07 3.09
CA ARG A 129 20.42 9.98 2.30
C ARG A 129 21.66 10.23 3.14
N ASP A 130 21.52 10.88 4.29
CA ASP A 130 22.64 11.16 5.18
C ASP A 130 22.99 9.94 6.02
N SER A 131 22.02 9.05 6.25
CA SER A 131 22.24 7.75 6.87
C SER A 131 22.67 6.67 5.87
N THR A 132 23.54 5.77 6.33
CA THR A 132 24.06 4.65 5.55
C THR A 132 23.90 3.31 6.26
N MET A 133 24.06 2.23 5.50
CA MET A 133 24.26 0.88 6.00
C MET A 133 25.32 0.14 5.22
N ASN A 134 25.98 -0.80 5.90
CA ASN A 134 26.86 -1.76 5.24
C ASN A 134 26.03 -2.98 4.82
N VAL A 135 26.30 -3.50 3.64
CA VAL A 135 25.78 -4.79 3.18
C VAL A 135 26.27 -5.89 4.11
N SER A 136 25.35 -6.58 4.79
CA SER A 136 25.66 -7.70 5.68
C SER A 136 25.98 -8.97 4.89
N GLN A 137 26.68 -9.91 5.53
CA GLN A 137 26.93 -11.23 4.97
C GLN A 137 25.61 -11.96 4.67
N ASN A 138 24.65 -11.92 5.60
CA ASN A 138 23.34 -12.55 5.43
C ASN A 138 22.57 -11.97 4.24
N LEU A 139 22.54 -10.64 4.09
CA LEU A 139 21.91 -9.99 2.94
C LEU A 139 22.57 -10.43 1.63
N TYR A 140 23.90 -10.41 1.56
CA TYR A 140 24.65 -10.85 0.38
C TYR A 140 24.41 -12.33 0.04
N GLU A 141 24.29 -13.19 1.06
CA GLU A 141 23.97 -14.60 0.87
C GLU A 141 22.63 -14.81 0.18
N LEU A 142 21.64 -14.01 0.56
CA LEU A 142 20.27 -14.02 0.05
C LEU A 142 20.07 -13.19 -1.24
N LEU A 143 21.08 -12.48 -1.76
CA LEU A 143 20.94 -11.82 -3.06
C LEU A 143 20.79 -12.87 -4.18
N PRO A 144 19.78 -12.73 -5.07
CA PRO A 144 19.62 -13.64 -6.18
C PRO A 144 20.76 -13.48 -7.21
N ARG A 145 21.17 -14.59 -7.83
CA ARG A 145 22.15 -14.57 -8.93
C ARG A 145 21.54 -14.11 -10.25
N THR A 146 20.25 -14.37 -10.45
CA THR A 146 19.47 -14.00 -11.64
C THR A 146 18.16 -13.39 -11.21
N SER A 147 17.62 -12.46 -12.02
CA SER A 147 16.32 -11.85 -11.72
C SER A 147 15.22 -12.91 -11.50
N PRO A 148 14.45 -12.84 -10.40
CA PRO A 148 13.31 -13.72 -10.16
C PRO A 148 12.21 -13.64 -11.22
N LEU A 149 12.20 -12.57 -12.03
CA LEU A 149 11.22 -12.32 -13.08
C LEU A 149 11.80 -12.44 -14.50
N LYS A 150 13.03 -12.94 -14.64
CA LYS A 150 13.69 -13.07 -15.95
C LYS A 150 12.84 -13.89 -16.92
N GLY A 151 12.43 -13.29 -18.04
CA GLY A 151 11.65 -13.94 -19.08
C GLY A 151 10.27 -14.40 -18.62
N LYS A 152 9.72 -13.83 -17.54
CA LYS A 152 8.39 -14.21 -17.02
C LYS A 152 7.31 -13.30 -17.57
N GLN A 153 6.24 -13.92 -18.04
CA GLN A 153 5.00 -13.24 -18.44
C GLN A 153 3.81 -14.09 -17.97
N PHE A 154 2.86 -13.47 -17.28
CA PHE A 154 1.68 -14.15 -16.73
C PHE A 154 0.39 -13.65 -17.40
N PRO A 155 -0.53 -14.55 -17.78
CA PRO A 155 -1.82 -14.17 -18.37
C PRO A 155 -2.66 -13.27 -17.45
N THR A 156 -2.82 -13.66 -16.19
CA THR A 156 -3.58 -12.91 -15.20
C THR A 156 -2.79 -12.80 -13.90
N CYS A 157 -2.83 -11.61 -13.30
CA CYS A 157 -2.24 -11.38 -11.99
C CYS A 157 -3.26 -10.78 -11.04
N ALA A 158 -3.37 -11.35 -9.84
CA ALA A 158 -4.07 -10.75 -8.73
C ALA A 158 -3.07 -9.99 -7.85
N ILE A 159 -3.41 -8.75 -7.48
CA ILE A 159 -2.68 -7.99 -6.48
C ILE A 159 -3.64 -7.76 -5.31
N VAL A 160 -3.28 -8.32 -4.17
CA VAL A 160 -4.10 -8.32 -2.96
C VAL A 160 -3.51 -7.30 -2.00
N GLY A 161 -4.21 -6.17 -1.88
CA GLY A 161 -4.03 -5.20 -0.81
C GLY A 161 -4.64 -5.70 0.50
N ASN A 162 -4.43 -4.94 1.57
CA ASN A 162 -4.72 -5.43 2.92
C ASN A 162 -6.04 -4.91 3.49
N SER A 163 -6.81 -4.12 2.74
CA SER A 163 -8.01 -3.47 3.28
C SER A 163 -9.03 -4.45 3.85
N GLY A 164 -9.70 -4.05 4.93
CA GLY A 164 -10.79 -4.80 5.54
C GLY A 164 -12.02 -4.96 4.64
N VAL A 165 -12.09 -4.28 3.49
CA VAL A 165 -13.15 -4.46 2.49
C VAL A 165 -13.22 -5.89 1.93
N LEU A 166 -12.16 -6.69 2.12
CA LEU A 166 -12.13 -8.10 1.73
C LEU A 166 -12.92 -9.00 2.67
N LEU A 167 -13.18 -8.58 3.91
CA LEU A 167 -13.90 -9.43 4.87
C LEU A 167 -15.31 -9.74 4.35
N SER A 168 -15.67 -11.02 4.36
CA SER A 168 -16.93 -11.56 3.84
C SER A 168 -17.16 -11.33 2.34
N SER A 169 -16.09 -11.11 1.57
CA SER A 169 -16.20 -10.90 0.11
C SER A 169 -16.31 -12.20 -0.69
N GLY A 170 -15.89 -13.34 -0.12
CA GLY A 170 -15.85 -14.61 -0.84
C GLY A 170 -14.88 -14.62 -2.04
N CYS A 171 -13.95 -13.66 -2.13
CA CYS A 171 -13.05 -13.50 -3.26
C CYS A 171 -11.90 -14.51 -3.32
N GLY A 172 -11.73 -15.36 -2.31
CA GLY A 172 -10.60 -16.28 -2.22
C GLY A 172 -10.43 -17.21 -3.44
N PRO A 173 -11.50 -17.91 -3.89
CA PRO A 173 -11.43 -18.73 -5.09
C PRO A 173 -11.09 -17.94 -6.37
N GLU A 174 -11.63 -16.73 -6.55
CA GLU A 174 -11.30 -15.88 -7.71
C GLU A 174 -9.82 -15.45 -7.68
N ILE A 175 -9.31 -15.06 -6.50
CA ILE A 175 -7.90 -14.69 -6.32
C ILE A 175 -6.98 -15.86 -6.67
N ASP A 176 -7.25 -17.05 -6.14
CA ASP A 176 -6.40 -18.22 -6.33
C ASP A 176 -6.39 -18.77 -7.77
N ALA A 177 -7.44 -18.46 -8.55
CA ALA A 177 -7.53 -18.81 -9.97
C ALA A 177 -6.55 -18.00 -10.87
N HIS A 178 -5.97 -16.91 -10.38
CA HIS A 178 -5.03 -16.11 -11.17
C HIS A 178 -3.71 -16.84 -11.40
N SER A 179 -3.05 -16.59 -12.53
CA SER A 179 -1.77 -17.23 -12.83
C SER A 179 -0.66 -16.85 -11.83
N PHE A 180 -0.69 -15.62 -11.32
CA PHE A 180 0.29 -15.10 -10.37
C PHE A 180 -0.37 -14.18 -9.32
N VAL A 181 -0.11 -14.42 -8.04
CA VAL A 181 -0.72 -13.68 -6.91
C VAL A 181 0.36 -12.91 -6.14
N ILE A 182 0.19 -11.58 -6.10
CA ILE A 182 1.05 -10.63 -5.38
C ILE A 182 0.34 -10.17 -4.11
N ARG A 183 0.97 -10.37 -2.95
CA ARG A 183 0.44 -9.95 -1.64
C ARG A 183 1.32 -8.88 -1.00
N CYS A 184 0.73 -8.08 -0.15
CA CYS A 184 1.42 -6.99 0.52
C CYS A 184 1.74 -7.33 1.99
N ASN A 185 2.98 -7.07 2.38
CA ASN A 185 3.40 -6.87 3.77
C ASN A 185 3.19 -8.09 4.69
N LEU A 186 3.54 -9.30 4.21
CA LEU A 186 3.38 -10.59 4.91
C LEU A 186 2.00 -10.81 5.54
N ALA A 187 0.94 -10.21 4.98
CA ALA A 187 -0.40 -10.36 5.51
C ALA A 187 -0.79 -11.85 5.66
N PRO A 188 -1.46 -12.23 6.75
CA PRO A 188 -1.92 -13.59 6.98
C PRO A 188 -2.98 -13.98 5.95
N VAL A 189 -3.06 -15.27 5.64
CA VAL A 189 -3.95 -15.81 4.61
C VAL A 189 -4.77 -17.01 5.08
N GLN A 190 -4.23 -17.84 5.99
CA GLN A 190 -4.84 -19.11 6.38
C GLN A 190 -6.25 -18.91 6.97
N GLU A 191 -6.36 -17.98 7.92
CA GLU A 191 -7.60 -17.68 8.66
C GLU A 191 -8.61 -16.89 7.83
N TYR A 192 -8.17 -16.33 6.69
CA TYR A 192 -8.96 -15.46 5.82
C TYR A 192 -9.14 -16.04 4.41
N SER A 193 -8.81 -17.32 4.23
CA SER A 193 -8.66 -17.95 2.92
C SER A 193 -9.92 -17.90 2.06
N GLN A 194 -11.11 -17.92 2.66
CA GLN A 194 -12.38 -17.73 1.93
C GLN A 194 -12.48 -16.38 1.22
N ASP A 195 -11.90 -15.34 1.81
CA ASP A 195 -11.97 -13.96 1.33
C ASP A 195 -10.74 -13.57 0.52
N VAL A 196 -9.56 -14.02 0.93
CA VAL A 196 -8.28 -13.55 0.38
C VAL A 196 -7.51 -14.61 -0.38
N GLY A 197 -7.94 -15.87 -0.36
CA GLY A 197 -7.27 -16.99 -1.01
C GLY A 197 -5.98 -17.41 -0.29
N MET A 198 -5.44 -18.56 -0.69
CA MET A 198 -4.19 -19.13 -0.14
C MET A 198 -2.99 -18.91 -1.04
N LYS A 199 -3.19 -18.82 -2.36
CA LYS A 199 -2.10 -18.74 -3.34
C LYS A 199 -1.28 -17.48 -3.12
N THR A 200 0.03 -17.63 -3.09
CA THR A 200 1.00 -16.54 -2.98
C THR A 200 2.16 -16.90 -3.89
N ASP A 201 2.50 -16.02 -4.83
CA ASP A 201 3.68 -16.20 -5.68
C ASP A 201 4.75 -15.15 -5.40
N LEU A 202 4.31 -13.95 -4.99
CA LEU A 202 5.16 -12.88 -4.47
C LEU A 202 4.48 -12.25 -3.26
N VAL A 203 5.24 -12.03 -2.19
CA VAL A 203 4.78 -11.24 -1.05
C VAL A 203 5.83 -10.21 -0.67
N THR A 204 5.40 -8.98 -0.41
CA THR A 204 6.32 -7.96 0.10
C THR A 204 6.46 -8.07 1.62
N MET A 205 7.58 -7.60 2.15
CA MET A 205 7.81 -7.46 3.58
C MET A 205 8.45 -6.11 3.86
N ASN A 206 7.63 -5.06 3.98
CA ASN A 206 8.16 -3.81 4.53
C ASN A 206 8.70 -4.07 5.96
N PRO A 207 9.90 -3.58 6.32
CA PRO A 207 10.50 -3.87 7.64
C PRO A 207 9.58 -3.53 8.83
N SER A 208 8.77 -2.46 8.73
CA SER A 208 7.78 -2.08 9.77
C SER A 208 6.74 -3.16 10.08
N VAL A 209 6.56 -4.16 9.22
CA VAL A 209 5.66 -5.29 9.49
C VAL A 209 6.17 -6.13 10.66
N ILE A 210 7.49 -6.25 10.82
CA ILE A 210 8.07 -7.03 11.91
C ILE A 210 7.70 -6.43 13.27
N GLN A 211 7.74 -5.11 13.39
CA GLN A 211 7.24 -4.41 14.57
C GLN A 211 5.73 -4.59 14.75
N ARG A 212 4.95 -4.31 13.69
CA ARG A 212 3.50 -4.16 13.82
C ARG A 212 2.74 -5.49 13.94
N ALA A 213 3.21 -6.54 13.28
CA ALA A 213 2.51 -7.82 13.20
C ALA A 213 3.23 -8.96 13.91
N PHE A 214 4.50 -8.76 14.28
CA PHE A 214 5.35 -9.74 14.94
C PHE A 214 6.09 -9.14 16.16
N GLU A 215 5.62 -8.01 16.69
CA GLU A 215 6.12 -7.34 17.90
C GLU A 215 7.65 -7.31 18.04
N ASP A 216 8.38 -7.01 16.96
CA ASP A 216 9.85 -6.97 16.96
C ASP A 216 10.51 -8.24 17.53
N LEU A 217 9.82 -9.37 17.43
CA LEU A 217 10.28 -10.68 17.89
C LEU A 217 10.70 -10.70 19.37
N VAL A 218 10.02 -9.88 20.20
CA VAL A 218 10.33 -9.71 21.64
C VAL A 218 10.32 -11.01 22.44
N ASN A 219 9.63 -12.05 21.97
CA ASN A 219 9.59 -13.38 22.57
C ASN A 219 9.49 -14.48 21.51
N GLU A 220 9.64 -15.73 21.95
CA GLU A 220 9.60 -16.90 21.07
C GLU A 220 8.26 -17.09 20.37
N THR A 221 7.13 -16.75 20.98
CA THR A 221 5.81 -16.84 20.34
C THR A 221 5.74 -16.02 19.05
N TRP A 222 6.25 -14.79 19.07
CA TRP A 222 6.26 -13.93 17.89
C TRP A 222 7.28 -14.38 16.85
N ARG A 223 8.43 -14.90 17.30
CA ARG A 223 9.42 -15.54 16.43
C ARG A 223 8.82 -16.74 15.69
N GLU A 224 8.16 -17.64 16.41
CA GLU A 224 7.48 -18.81 15.86
C GLU A 224 6.38 -18.41 14.88
N LYS A 225 5.57 -17.39 15.19
CA LYS A 225 4.54 -16.88 14.29
C LYS A 225 5.13 -16.37 12.97
N LEU A 226 6.25 -15.63 13.03
CA LEU A 226 6.96 -15.20 11.81
C LEU A 226 7.52 -16.40 11.04
N LEU A 227 8.16 -17.35 11.73
CA LEU A 227 8.70 -18.56 11.12
C LEU A 227 7.62 -19.38 10.41
N GLN A 228 6.47 -19.60 11.04
CA GLN A 228 5.32 -20.27 10.42
C GLN A 228 4.88 -19.53 9.15
N ARG A 229 4.80 -18.19 9.22
CA ARG A 229 4.46 -17.39 8.04
C ARG A 229 5.50 -17.54 6.93
N LEU A 230 6.79 -17.51 7.24
CA LEU A 230 7.87 -17.69 6.27
C LEU A 230 7.83 -19.10 5.64
N HIS A 231 7.62 -20.16 6.43
CA HIS A 231 7.48 -21.53 5.94
C HIS A 231 6.30 -21.69 4.98
N SER A 232 5.17 -21.04 5.25
CA SER A 232 3.99 -21.10 4.39
C SER A 232 4.20 -20.53 2.98
N LEU A 233 5.27 -19.76 2.75
CA LEU A 233 5.56 -19.16 1.44
C LEU A 233 6.11 -20.16 0.42
N ASN A 234 6.75 -21.23 0.86
CA ASN A 234 7.18 -22.39 0.06
C ASN A 234 7.49 -22.12 -1.44
N GLY A 235 8.62 -21.47 -1.73
CA GLY A 235 9.09 -21.17 -3.08
C GLY A 235 8.59 -19.83 -3.67
N SER A 236 7.71 -19.12 -2.96
CA SER A 236 7.31 -17.75 -3.30
C SER A 236 8.50 -16.78 -3.29
N ILE A 237 8.32 -15.66 -3.99
CA ILE A 237 9.23 -14.53 -3.90
C ILE A 237 8.94 -13.73 -2.63
N LEU A 238 9.92 -13.62 -1.74
CA LEU A 238 9.88 -12.72 -0.60
C LEU A 238 10.60 -11.42 -0.96
N TRP A 239 9.83 -10.37 -1.19
CA TRP A 239 10.33 -9.08 -1.65
C TRP A 239 10.55 -8.12 -0.47
N ILE A 240 11.81 -7.80 -0.16
CA ILE A 240 12.21 -7.06 1.05
C ILE A 240 12.86 -5.73 0.64
N PRO A 241 12.18 -4.58 0.82
CA PRO A 241 12.76 -3.26 0.55
C PRO A 241 13.74 -2.84 1.65
N ALA A 242 14.89 -3.51 1.70
CA ALA A 242 15.89 -3.39 2.77
C ALA A 242 16.55 -2.01 2.87
N PHE A 243 16.60 -1.27 1.77
CA PHE A 243 17.39 -0.05 1.66
C PHE A 243 16.56 1.24 1.84
N MET A 244 15.33 1.14 2.34
CA MET A 244 14.41 2.28 2.33
C MET A 244 14.66 3.28 3.45
N ALA A 245 14.79 2.82 4.69
CA ALA A 245 14.91 3.67 5.88
C ALA A 245 15.82 3.02 6.93
N LYS A 246 16.55 3.85 7.68
CA LYS A 246 17.47 3.45 8.75
C LYS A 246 16.85 2.52 9.78
N GLY A 247 15.64 2.84 10.25
CA GLY A 247 14.91 2.05 11.24
C GLY A 247 14.50 0.64 10.77
N GLY A 248 14.70 0.30 9.49
CA GLY A 248 14.39 -1.04 8.96
C GLY A 248 15.52 -2.05 9.07
N LYS A 249 16.77 -1.63 9.28
CA LYS A 249 17.96 -2.47 9.14
C LYS A 249 17.93 -3.73 10.01
N GLU A 250 17.70 -3.57 11.31
CA GLU A 250 17.72 -4.69 12.27
C GLU A 250 16.63 -5.72 11.95
N ARG A 251 15.42 -5.26 11.64
CA ARG A 251 14.28 -6.11 11.28
C ARG A 251 14.53 -6.92 10.01
N VAL A 252 15.20 -6.31 9.01
CA VAL A 252 15.63 -7.02 7.81
C VAL A 252 16.66 -8.08 8.16
N GLU A 253 17.62 -7.75 9.02
CA GLU A 253 18.69 -8.68 9.40
C GLU A 253 18.12 -9.87 10.19
N TRP A 254 17.20 -9.67 11.13
CA TRP A 254 16.52 -10.76 11.84
C TRP A 254 15.80 -11.71 10.88
N VAL A 255 15.09 -11.18 9.89
CA VAL A 255 14.40 -12.00 8.89
C VAL A 255 15.40 -12.78 8.04
N ASN A 256 16.47 -12.13 7.58
CA ASN A 256 17.52 -12.78 6.80
C ASN A 256 18.18 -13.92 7.60
N GLU A 257 18.50 -13.69 8.87
CA GLU A 257 19.07 -14.69 9.77
C GLU A 257 18.13 -15.88 9.94
N LEU A 258 16.83 -15.64 10.18
CA LEU A 258 15.84 -16.71 10.29
C LEU A 258 15.74 -17.54 9.00
N ILE A 259 15.75 -16.89 7.84
CA ILE A 259 15.70 -17.58 6.53
C ILE A 259 16.90 -18.53 6.38
N LEU A 260 18.10 -18.04 6.67
CA LEU A 260 19.34 -18.81 6.52
C LEU A 260 19.42 -19.92 7.57
N LYS A 261 19.20 -19.61 8.84
CA LYS A 261 19.30 -20.55 9.96
C LYS A 261 18.31 -21.71 9.84
N HIS A 262 17.07 -21.42 9.43
CA HIS A 262 16.01 -22.43 9.33
C HIS A 262 15.83 -22.99 7.92
N HIS A 263 16.71 -22.61 6.97
CA HIS A 263 16.67 -23.07 5.58
C HIS A 263 15.28 -22.89 4.94
N ILE A 264 14.67 -21.72 5.18
CA ILE A 264 13.31 -21.42 4.69
C ILE A 264 13.33 -21.41 3.16
N ASN A 265 12.46 -22.22 2.54
CA ASN A 265 12.29 -22.27 1.09
C ASN A 265 11.57 -21.00 0.58
N VAL A 266 12.33 -19.93 0.34
CA VAL A 266 11.84 -18.69 -0.29
C VAL A 266 12.87 -18.16 -1.28
N ARG A 267 12.39 -17.46 -2.32
CA ARG A 267 13.24 -16.71 -3.24
C ARG A 267 13.26 -15.25 -2.83
N THR A 268 14.34 -14.81 -2.21
CA THR A 268 14.50 -13.43 -1.76
C THR A 268 14.73 -12.47 -2.93
N ALA A 269 14.16 -11.27 -2.83
CA ALA A 269 14.34 -10.18 -3.77
C ALA A 269 14.45 -8.85 -3.00
N TYR A 270 15.50 -8.07 -3.29
CA TYR A 270 15.78 -6.80 -2.63
C TYR A 270 15.78 -5.68 -3.68
N PRO A 271 14.72 -4.88 -3.80
CA PRO A 271 14.52 -3.99 -4.93
C PRO A 271 15.66 -3.00 -5.16
N SER A 272 15.83 -2.59 -6.41
CA SER A 272 16.82 -1.57 -6.74
C SER A 272 16.54 -0.25 -6.02
N LEU A 273 17.61 0.46 -5.64
CA LEU A 273 17.54 1.74 -4.92
C LEU A 273 16.75 2.81 -5.67
N ARG A 274 16.65 2.69 -7.00
CA ARG A 274 15.93 3.63 -7.85
C ARG A 274 14.44 3.30 -8.05
N LEU A 275 14.00 2.08 -7.76
CA LEU A 275 12.66 1.60 -8.15
C LEU A 275 11.55 2.53 -7.63
N LEU A 276 11.63 2.94 -6.37
CA LEU A 276 10.62 3.81 -5.77
C LEU A 276 10.56 5.18 -6.47
N HIS A 277 11.72 5.79 -6.74
CA HIS A 277 11.80 7.07 -7.46
C HIS A 277 11.29 6.94 -8.90
N ALA A 278 11.58 5.83 -9.57
CA ALA A 278 11.08 5.54 -10.92
C ALA A 278 9.55 5.43 -10.95
N VAL A 279 8.96 4.67 -10.01
CA VAL A 279 7.50 4.55 -9.89
C VAL A 279 6.88 5.91 -9.58
N ARG A 280 7.41 6.66 -8.61
CA ARG A 280 6.94 8.00 -8.30
C ARG A 280 7.01 8.93 -9.53
N GLY A 281 8.11 8.89 -10.27
CA GLY A 281 8.31 9.69 -11.48
C GLY A 281 7.26 9.40 -12.56
N TYR A 282 6.90 8.13 -12.76
CA TYR A 282 5.83 7.75 -13.68
C TYR A 282 4.49 8.37 -13.27
N TRP A 283 4.09 8.22 -12.00
CA TRP A 283 2.80 8.73 -11.52
C TRP A 283 2.73 10.27 -11.55
N LEU A 284 3.82 10.95 -11.18
CA LEU A 284 3.92 12.41 -11.30
C LEU A 284 3.79 12.91 -12.74
N THR A 285 4.44 12.23 -13.69
CA THR A 285 4.34 12.55 -15.12
C THR A 285 2.90 12.41 -15.62
N ASN A 286 2.15 11.47 -15.05
CA ASN A 286 0.73 11.24 -15.34
C ASN A 286 -0.22 12.00 -14.40
N LYS A 287 0.23 13.12 -13.80
CA LYS A 287 -0.58 14.05 -13.00
C LYS A 287 -1.18 13.45 -11.72
N VAL A 288 -0.58 12.38 -11.21
CA VAL A 288 -0.89 11.79 -9.90
C VAL A 288 0.18 12.24 -8.91
N HIS A 289 -0.11 13.32 -8.19
CA HIS A 289 0.82 14.02 -7.30
C HIS A 289 0.98 13.34 -5.93
N ILE A 290 1.54 12.12 -5.92
CA ILE A 290 1.83 11.37 -4.70
C ILE A 290 3.19 11.74 -4.09
N LYS A 291 3.26 11.92 -2.76
CA LYS A 291 4.53 12.11 -2.05
C LYS A 291 5.37 10.83 -2.10
N ARG A 292 4.78 9.71 -1.67
CA ARG A 292 5.39 8.37 -1.69
C ARG A 292 4.35 7.31 -2.09
N PRO A 293 4.63 6.48 -3.12
CA PRO A 293 3.70 5.42 -3.51
C PRO A 293 3.55 4.39 -2.39
N THR A 294 2.33 3.91 -2.16
CA THR A 294 2.11 2.73 -1.31
C THR A 294 2.74 1.48 -1.92
N THR A 295 2.92 0.44 -1.08
CA THR A 295 3.30 -0.90 -1.56
C THR A 295 2.35 -1.41 -2.64
N GLY A 296 1.03 -1.18 -2.50
CA GLY A 296 0.04 -1.61 -3.49
C GLY A 296 0.24 -0.95 -4.85
N LEU A 297 0.43 0.38 -4.88
CA LEU A 297 0.69 1.11 -6.12
C LEU A 297 2.04 0.74 -6.74
N LEU A 298 3.06 0.51 -5.90
CA LEU A 298 4.37 0.02 -6.33
C LEU A 298 4.24 -1.35 -7.02
N MET A 299 3.53 -2.30 -6.41
CA MET A 299 3.31 -3.64 -6.97
C MET A 299 2.49 -3.60 -8.24
N TYR A 300 1.43 -2.78 -8.32
CA TYR A 300 0.69 -2.56 -9.56
C TYR A 300 1.61 -2.08 -10.69
N THR A 301 2.41 -1.05 -10.42
CA THR A 301 3.29 -0.44 -11.43
C THR A 301 4.31 -1.46 -11.95
N LEU A 302 4.91 -2.24 -11.04
CA LEU A 302 5.86 -3.30 -11.39
C LEU A 302 5.20 -4.43 -12.19
N ALA A 303 4.02 -4.89 -11.75
CA ALA A 303 3.24 -5.96 -12.39
C ALA A 303 2.84 -5.65 -13.84
N THR A 304 2.66 -4.37 -14.19
CA THR A 304 2.38 -3.98 -15.58
C THR A 304 3.42 -4.50 -16.58
N ARG A 305 4.65 -4.80 -16.12
CA ARG A 305 5.73 -5.24 -16.99
C ARG A 305 5.76 -6.75 -17.25
N PHE A 306 5.12 -7.56 -16.41
CA PHE A 306 5.13 -9.02 -16.49
C PHE A 306 3.73 -9.67 -16.42
N CYS A 307 2.66 -8.90 -16.28
CA CYS A 307 1.27 -9.39 -16.26
C CYS A 307 0.47 -8.85 -17.45
N ASN A 308 -0.24 -9.71 -18.18
CA ASN A 308 -1.10 -9.30 -19.30
C ASN A 308 -2.36 -8.56 -18.84
N GLN A 309 -3.05 -9.11 -17.84
CA GLN A 309 -4.20 -8.50 -17.17
C GLN A 309 -3.96 -8.45 -15.66
N ILE A 310 -4.39 -7.35 -15.03
CA ILE A 310 -4.17 -7.10 -13.61
C ILE A 310 -5.52 -6.87 -12.92
N TYR A 311 -5.69 -7.59 -11.82
CA TYR A 311 -6.87 -7.59 -10.98
C TYR A 311 -6.45 -7.15 -9.58
N LEU A 312 -7.15 -6.17 -9.02
CA LEU A 312 -6.85 -5.58 -7.73
C LEU A 312 -7.96 -5.94 -6.74
N TYR A 313 -7.56 -6.46 -5.59
CA TYR A 313 -8.43 -6.86 -4.48
C TYR A 313 -7.95 -6.15 -3.20
N GLY A 314 -8.86 -5.68 -2.35
CA GLY A 314 -8.47 -5.05 -1.08
C GLY A 314 -7.81 -3.68 -1.21
N PHE A 315 -8.05 -2.98 -2.33
CA PHE A 315 -7.64 -1.59 -2.54
C PHE A 315 -8.78 -0.66 -2.16
N TRP A 316 -8.99 -0.45 -0.86
CA TRP A 316 -10.02 0.45 -0.34
C TRP A 316 -9.47 1.23 0.87
N PRO A 317 -9.09 2.50 0.67
CA PRO A 317 -8.54 3.34 1.73
C PRO A 317 -9.62 4.26 2.28
N PHE A 318 -10.76 3.72 2.73
CA PHE A 318 -11.81 4.52 3.36
C PHE A 318 -12.44 3.75 4.53
N PRO A 319 -12.78 4.44 5.64
CA PRO A 319 -13.33 3.81 6.84
C PRO A 319 -14.76 3.30 6.68
N LEU A 320 -15.43 3.66 5.60
CA LEU A 320 -16.80 3.27 5.30
C LEU A 320 -16.84 2.66 3.90
N ASP A 321 -17.72 1.69 3.67
CA ASP A 321 -18.02 1.14 2.35
C ASP A 321 -19.07 1.99 1.61
N GLN A 322 -19.55 1.49 0.46
CA GLN A 322 -20.59 2.17 -0.34
C GLN A 322 -21.95 2.24 0.37
N ASN A 323 -22.20 1.33 1.32
CA ASN A 323 -23.43 1.20 2.09
C ASN A 323 -23.32 1.87 3.47
N GLN A 324 -22.26 2.64 3.73
CA GLN A 324 -21.95 3.28 5.01
C GLN A 324 -21.63 2.32 6.15
N ASN A 325 -21.29 1.06 5.86
CA ASN A 325 -20.83 0.13 6.88
C ASN A 325 -19.36 0.41 7.25
N PRO A 326 -18.97 0.25 8.52
CA PRO A 326 -17.57 0.38 8.93
C PRO A 326 -16.66 -0.66 8.26
N VAL A 327 -15.56 -0.19 7.67
CA VAL A 327 -14.53 -1.03 7.06
C VAL A 327 -13.26 -0.96 7.89
N LYS A 328 -12.74 -2.10 8.35
CA LYS A 328 -11.45 -2.15 9.05
C LYS A 328 -10.32 -1.68 8.13
N TYR A 329 -9.29 -1.06 8.70
CA TYR A 329 -8.14 -0.61 7.91
C TYR A 329 -7.39 -1.79 7.28
N HIS A 330 -7.13 -2.85 8.07
CA HIS A 330 -6.73 -4.15 7.53
C HIS A 330 -7.76 -5.24 7.85
N TYR A 331 -7.81 -6.28 7.02
CA TYR A 331 -8.68 -7.43 7.27
C TYR A 331 -8.24 -8.27 8.48
N TYR A 332 -6.99 -8.14 8.93
CA TYR A 332 -6.37 -9.05 9.90
C TYR A 332 -5.92 -8.44 11.23
N ASP A 333 -5.94 -7.11 11.38
CA ASP A 333 -5.47 -6.45 12.60
C ASP A 333 -6.48 -5.39 13.11
N SER A 334 -6.12 -4.76 14.22
CA SER A 334 -6.92 -3.72 14.89
C SER A 334 -6.49 -2.30 14.53
N LEU A 335 -5.59 -2.14 13.54
CA LEU A 335 -5.05 -0.85 13.15
C LEU A 335 -6.18 0.08 12.68
N LYS A 336 -6.05 1.36 13.01
CA LYS A 336 -7.01 2.39 12.65
C LYS A 336 -6.48 3.25 11.51
N TYR A 337 -7.39 3.94 10.85
CA TYR A 337 -7.09 4.88 9.78
C TYR A 337 -6.23 6.03 10.32
N GLY A 338 -4.94 6.01 10.00
CA GLY A 338 -3.99 7.06 10.38
C GLY A 338 -3.41 7.82 9.19
N TYR A 339 -3.70 7.42 7.94
CA TYR A 339 -3.09 8.05 6.76
C TYR A 339 -3.66 9.44 6.43
N THR A 340 -4.74 9.85 7.10
CA THR A 340 -5.29 11.20 6.97
C THR A 340 -4.54 12.22 7.82
N SER A 341 -3.58 11.81 8.65
CA SER A 341 -2.68 12.74 9.35
C SER A 341 -1.71 13.38 8.35
N GLN A 342 -1.32 14.64 8.59
CA GLN A 342 -0.31 15.30 7.75
C GLN A 342 1.06 14.60 7.79
N ALA A 343 1.33 13.84 8.85
CA ALA A 343 2.51 13.00 9.00
C ALA A 343 2.50 11.77 8.06
N SER A 344 1.34 11.38 7.50
CA SER A 344 1.32 10.23 6.62
C SER A 344 2.05 10.50 5.30
N PRO A 345 2.99 9.64 4.91
CA PRO A 345 3.72 9.85 3.67
C PRO A 345 2.93 9.47 2.42
N HIS A 346 1.76 8.83 2.59
CA HIS A 346 0.98 8.24 1.51
C HIS A 346 -0.30 9.02 1.26
N THR A 347 -0.63 9.23 -0.02
CA THR A 347 -1.88 9.87 -0.43
C THR A 347 -2.86 8.81 -0.94
N MET A 348 -3.22 7.84 -0.09
CA MET A 348 -3.97 6.64 -0.53
C MET A 348 -5.29 6.94 -1.24
N PRO A 349 -6.10 7.93 -0.82
CA PRO A 349 -7.31 8.31 -1.57
C PRO A 349 -7.02 8.76 -3.01
N LEU A 350 -5.90 9.45 -3.24
CA LEU A 350 -5.48 9.87 -4.58
C LEU A 350 -5.01 8.68 -5.42
N GLU A 351 -4.27 7.75 -4.82
CA GLU A 351 -3.88 6.50 -5.48
C GLU A 351 -5.13 5.69 -5.89
N PHE A 352 -6.09 5.53 -4.98
CA PHE A 352 -7.35 4.86 -5.27
C PHE A 352 -8.12 5.54 -6.40
N LYS A 353 -8.21 6.89 -6.40
CA LYS A 353 -8.85 7.63 -7.50
C LYS A 353 -8.19 7.35 -8.85
N ALA A 354 -6.86 7.29 -8.89
CA ALA A 354 -6.13 6.95 -10.10
C ALA A 354 -6.40 5.50 -10.55
N LEU A 355 -6.35 4.53 -9.64
CA LEU A 355 -6.64 3.12 -9.93
C LEU A 355 -8.09 2.91 -10.37
N LYS A 356 -9.05 3.62 -9.76
CA LYS A 356 -10.46 3.61 -10.15
C LYS A 356 -10.66 4.18 -11.56
N THR A 357 -9.93 5.23 -11.92
CA THR A 357 -9.96 5.78 -13.29
C THR A 357 -9.45 4.76 -14.30
N LEU A 358 -8.34 4.07 -13.98
CA LEU A 358 -7.80 3.00 -14.82
C LEU A 358 -8.76 1.81 -14.93
N HIS A 359 -9.50 1.51 -13.85
CA HIS A 359 -10.56 0.51 -13.88
C HIS A 359 -11.68 0.86 -14.86
N GLN A 360 -12.20 2.09 -14.78
CA GLN A 360 -13.24 2.60 -15.67
C GLN A 360 -12.82 2.58 -17.15
N GLN A 361 -11.53 2.75 -17.42
CA GLN A 361 -10.98 2.71 -18.78
C GLN A 361 -10.61 1.30 -19.27
N GLY A 362 -10.78 0.28 -18.43
CA GLY A 362 -10.49 -1.12 -18.76
C GLY A 362 -9.01 -1.52 -18.65
N ALA A 363 -8.14 -0.68 -18.08
CA ALA A 363 -6.70 -0.97 -17.99
C ALA A 363 -6.35 -2.02 -16.91
N LEU A 364 -7.17 -2.11 -15.87
CA LEU A 364 -7.11 -3.06 -14.75
C LEU A 364 -8.54 -3.36 -14.27
N LYS A 365 -8.77 -4.47 -13.58
CA LYS A 365 -10.04 -4.69 -12.84
C LYS A 365 -9.80 -4.34 -11.37
N LEU A 366 -10.62 -3.45 -10.80
CA LEU A 366 -10.59 -3.11 -9.38
C LEU A 366 -11.85 -3.69 -8.75
N THR A 367 -11.68 -4.72 -7.93
CA THR A 367 -12.77 -5.38 -7.22
C THR A 367 -12.94 -4.74 -5.85
N VAL A 368 -14.14 -4.23 -5.60
CA VAL A 368 -14.55 -3.63 -4.32
C VAL A 368 -15.87 -4.28 -3.93
N GLY A 369 -15.87 -5.05 -2.84
CA GLY A 369 -17.02 -5.83 -2.39
C GLY A 369 -16.91 -7.31 -2.76
N GLU A 370 -18.07 -7.96 -2.90
CA GLU A 370 -18.20 -9.40 -3.13
C GLU A 370 -17.68 -9.82 -4.51
N CYS A 371 -17.20 -11.05 -4.59
CA CYS A 371 -16.86 -11.72 -5.85
C CYS A 371 -17.95 -12.74 -6.21
N ASP A 372 -18.28 -12.83 -7.50
CA ASP A 372 -19.29 -13.76 -8.02
C ASP A 372 -18.81 -15.24 -8.08
N GLY A 373 -17.70 -15.57 -7.42
CA GLY A 373 -17.00 -16.86 -7.58
C GLY A 373 -16.20 -16.94 -8.89
N ALA A 374 -15.38 -17.99 -9.03
CA ALA A 374 -14.57 -18.19 -10.23
C ALA A 374 -15.47 -18.49 -11.46
N THR A 375 -15.49 -17.57 -12.43
CA THR A 375 -16.16 -17.76 -13.74
C THR A 375 -15.30 -18.50 -14.72
#